data_AF-A0A0D0D7W2-F1
#
_entry.id   AF-A0A0D0D7W2-F1
#
_cell.length_a   1.000
_cell.length_b   1.000
_cell.length_c   1.000
_cell.angle_alpha   90.00
_cell.angle_beta   90.00
_cell.angle_gamma   90.00
#
_symmetry.space_group_name_H-M   'P 1'
#
loop_
_entity.id
_entity.type
_entity.pdbx_description
1 polymer ?
#
loop_
_entity_poly.entity_id
_entity_poly.type
_entity_poly.pdbx_seq_one_letter_code
_entity_poly.pdbx_strand_id
1 'polypeptide(L)' 'HCYLCLDGGEDLYCCIQCPQVVCDHCILVPAESCSKVREADVDFTCPICYEATDRE' A
#
# COMPACT_ATOMS: atom_id res chain seq x y z
N HIS A 1 5.15 10.87 1.36
CA HIS A 1 3.76 11.32 1.23
C HIS A 1 3.02 10.28 0.41
N CYS A 2 1.75 10.02 0.74
CA CYS A 2 0.93 9.11 -0.05
C CYS A 2 0.72 9.71 -1.44
N TYR A 3 0.91 8.93 -2.50
CA TYR A 3 0.76 9.44 -3.86
C TYR A 3 -0.70 9.75 -4.24
N LEU A 4 -1.66 9.13 -3.55
CA LEU A 4 -3.10 9.26 -3.84
C LEU A 4 -3.68 10.55 -3.25
N CYS A 5 -3.44 10.82 -1.96
CA CYS A 5 -3.94 12.04 -1.31
C CYS A 5 -2.93 13.18 -1.25
N LEU A 6 -1.68 12.95 -1.67
CA LEU A 6 -0.55 13.89 -1.56
C LEU A 6 -0.21 14.33 -0.13
N ASP A 7 -0.79 13.66 0.86
CA ASP A 7 -0.63 13.94 2.28
C ASP A 7 -0.06 12.68 2.98
N GLY A 8 -0.64 12.24 4.09
CA GLY A 8 -0.31 11.00 4.77
C GLY A 8 -1.48 10.45 5.57
N GLY A 9 -1.29 9.26 6.13
CA GLY A 9 -2.17 8.66 7.14
C GLY A 9 -1.36 8.30 8.37
N GLU A 10 -1.98 7.58 9.31
CA GLU A 10 -1.29 7.08 10.50
C GLU A 10 -0.31 5.97 10.13
N ASP A 11 -0.71 5.11 9.19
CA ASP A 11 0.12 4.04 8.62
C ASP A 11 0.47 4.35 7.16
N LEU A 12 1.71 4.04 6.78
CA LEU A 12 2.23 4.18 5.42
C LEU A 12 2.75 2.84 4.91
N TYR A 13 2.26 2.44 3.73
CA TYR A 13 2.61 1.20 3.05
C TYR A 13 3.52 1.51 1.86
N CYS A 14 4.74 0.98 1.91
CA CYS A 14 5.75 1.15 0.86
C CYS A 14 5.63 0.03 -0.16
N CYS A 15 5.53 0.38 -1.46
CA CYS A 15 5.53 -0.62 -2.51
C CYS A 15 6.91 -1.30 -2.64
N ILE A 16 6.93 -2.61 -2.82
CA ILE A 16 8.17 -3.36 -3.05
C ILE A 16 8.75 -3.20 -4.46
N GLN A 17 7.91 -2.84 -5.44
CA GLN A 17 8.26 -2.77 -6.86
C GLN A 17 8.55 -1.34 -7.34
N CYS A 18 8.19 -0.31 -6.57
CA CYS A 18 8.36 1.08 -6.98
C CYS A 18 8.47 2.02 -5.77
N PRO A 19 8.97 3.25 -5.93
CA PRO A 19 9.13 4.20 -4.82
C PRO A 19 7.80 4.83 -4.33
N GLN A 20 6.66 4.27 -4.71
CA GLN A 20 5.33 4.79 -4.33
C GLN A 20 4.96 4.33 -2.92
N VAL A 21 4.29 5.24 -2.20
CA VAL A 21 3.80 4.99 -0.84
C VAL A 21 2.30 5.26 -0.79
N VAL A 22 1.56 4.42 -0.08
CA VAL A 22 0.11 4.52 0.09
C VAL A 22 -0.22 4.61 1.58
N CYS A 23 -1.17 5.47 1.98
CA CYS A 23 -1.61 5.53 3.37
C CYS A 23 -2.89 4.73 3.62
N ASP A 24 -3.15 4.40 4.88
CA ASP A 24 -4.37 3.72 5.35
C ASP A 24 -5.67 4.49 5.05
N HIS A 25 -5.61 5.81 4.92
CA HIS A 25 -6.77 6.59 4.49
C HIS A 25 -7.14 6.36 3.02
N CYS A 26 -6.17 6.04 2.17
CA CYS A 26 -6.39 5.87 0.75
C CYS A 26 -6.69 4.42 0.35
N ILE A 27 -6.39 3.45 1.22
CA ILE A 27 -6.72 2.05 1.00
C ILE A 27 -7.44 1.47 2.20
N LEU A 28 -8.56 0.81 1.95
CA LEU A 28 -9.25 0.08 3.00
C LEU A 28 -8.55 -1.27 3.19
N VAL A 29 -7.76 -1.40 4.25
CA VAL A 29 -7.27 -2.71 4.69
C VAL A 29 -8.37 -3.39 5.52
N PRO A 30 -8.81 -4.61 5.16
CA PRO A 30 -9.72 -5.37 6.00
C PRO A 30 -9.18 -5.50 7.42
N ALA A 31 -10.04 -5.38 8.44
CA ALA A 31 -9.61 -5.46 9.84
C ALA A 31 -8.85 -6.76 10.18
N GLU A 32 -9.18 -7.84 9.47
CA GLU A 32 -8.56 -9.16 9.59
C GLU A 32 -7.09 -9.19 9.13
N SER A 33 -6.74 -8.31 8.18
CA SER A 33 -5.39 -8.20 7.63
C SER A 33 -4.62 -7.00 8.18
N CYS A 34 -5.25 -6.03 8.86
CA CYS A 34 -4.55 -4.89 9.48
C CYS A 34 -3.36 -5.31 10.35
N SER A 35 -3.49 -6.40 11.12
CA SER A 35 -2.39 -6.91 11.94
C SER A 35 -1.23 -7.47 11.11
N LYS A 36 -1.54 -8.10 9.96
CA LYS A 36 -0.55 -8.70 9.05
C LYS A 36 0.18 -7.65 8.23
N VAL A 37 -0.52 -6.66 7.68
CA VAL A 37 0.09 -5.64 6.81
C VAL A 37 1.09 -4.76 7.58
N ARG A 38 1.00 -4.73 8.91
CA ARG A 38 1.97 -4.07 9.80
C ARG A 38 3.18 -4.93 10.13
N GLU A 39 3.19 -6.21 9.76
CA GLU A 39 4.35 -7.07 9.90
C GLU A 39 5.38 -6.73 8.82
N ALA A 40 6.66 -6.70 9.19
CA ALA A 40 7.76 -6.32 8.29
C ALA A 40 7.95 -7.28 7.09
N ASP A 41 7.27 -8.44 7.12
CA ASP A 41 7.36 -9.50 6.11
C ASP A 41 6.22 -9.44 5.08
N VAL A 42 5.32 -8.45 5.16
CA VAL A 42 4.27 -8.29 4.16
C VAL A 42 4.78 -7.45 2.99
N ASP A 43 4.93 -8.12 1.86
CA ASP A 43 5.13 -7.47 0.56
C ASP A 43 3.86 -6.72 0.15
N PHE A 44 3.89 -5.39 0.28
CA PHE A 44 2.85 -4.53 -0.24
C PHE A 44 3.15 -4.16 -1.69
N THR A 45 2.16 -4.36 -2.57
CA THR A 45 2.21 -3.91 -3.96
C THR A 45 1.19 -2.79 -4.14
N CYS A 46 1.64 -1.63 -4.62
CA CYS A 46 0.73 -0.51 -4.86
C CYS A 46 -0.23 -0.80 -6.03
N PRO A 47 -1.38 -0.10 -6.10
CA PRO A 47 -2.38 -0.33 -7.15
C PRO A 47 -1.80 -0.21 -8.57
N ILE A 48 -0.89 0.75 -8.80
CA ILE A 48 -0.26 0.96 -10.10
C ILE A 48 0.55 -0.28 -10.53
N CYS A 49 1.34 -0.84 -9.62
CA CYS A 49 2.13 -2.03 -9.91
C CYS A 49 1.25 -3.27 -10.02
N TYR A 50 0.21 -3.38 -9.20
CA TYR A 50 -0.77 -4.47 -9.29
C TYR A 50 -1.47 -4.48 -10.66
N GLU A 51 -1.97 -3.33 -11.12
CA GLU A 51 -2.59 -3.19 -12.45
C GLU A 51 -1.59 -3.45 -13.59
N ALA A 52 -0.31 -3.15 -13.40
CA ALA A 52 0.72 -3.45 -14.38
C ALA A 52 0.99 -4.96 -14.48
N THR A 53 0.95 -5.70 -13.38
CA THR A 53 1.12 -7.15 -13.33
C THR A 53 -0.13 -7.93 -13.78
N ASP A 54 -1.33 -7.42 -13.52
CA ASP A 54 -2.60 -8.05 -13.95
C ASP A 54 -2.80 -8.00 -15.48
N ARG A 55 -2.12 -7.07 -16.17
CA ARG A 55 -2.21 -6.89 -17.62
C ARG A 55 -1.29 -7.79 -18.46
N GLU A 56 -0.60 -8.75 -17.84
CA GLU A 56 0.35 -9.67 -18.51
C GLU A 56 -0.27 -11.03 -18.89
#